data_AF-A0A965GNH7-F1
#
_entry.id   AF-A0A965GNH7-F1
#
_cell.length_a   1.000
_cell.length_b   1.000
_cell.length_c   1.000
_cell.angle_alpha   90.00
_cell.angle_beta   90.00
_cell.angle_gamma   90.00
#
_symmetry.space_group_name_H-M   'P 1'
#
loop_
_entity.id
_entity.type
_entity.pdbx_description
1 polymer ?
#
loop_
_entity_poly.entity_id
_entity_poly.type
_entity_poly.pdbx_seq_one_letter_code
_entity_poly.pdbx_strand_id
1 'polypeptide(L)'
;MRFLKRLFRAFVAASVAATLMALAYAGMLVHDGYRFFLDQPTHGSVLGDVGGVAVYAGDGYDVRGEYGLEYQCVELVNRALVQKHGFRNLAKTGDADTYFWDA
;
A
#
# COMPACT_ATOMS: atom_id res chain seq x y z
N MET A 1 -11.33 54.53 -20.29
CA MET A 1 -11.25 53.89 -18.95
C MET A 1 -12.13 52.64 -18.76
N ARG A 2 -13.25 52.42 -19.48
CA ARG A 2 -14.10 51.21 -19.29
C ARG A 2 -13.42 49.90 -19.73
N PHE A 3 -12.59 49.94 -20.78
CA PHE A 3 -11.89 48.76 -21.31
C PHE A 3 -10.82 48.22 -20.34
N LEU A 4 -10.03 49.11 -19.75
CA LEU A 4 -8.98 48.76 -18.78
C LEU A 4 -9.57 48.13 -17.49
N LYS A 5 -10.73 48.60 -17.03
CA LYS A 5 -11.45 48.01 -15.88
C LYS A 5 -11.97 46.60 -16.15
N ARG A 6 -12.32 46.28 -17.40
CA ARG A 6 -12.76 44.93 -17.80
C ARG A 6 -11.59 43.95 -17.86
N LEU A 7 -10.45 44.39 -18.41
CA LEU A 7 -9.22 43.60 -18.44
C LEU A 7 -8.70 43.29 -17.03
N PHE A 8 -8.71 44.28 -16.13
CA PHE A 8 -8.29 44.08 -14.75
C PHE A 8 -9.18 43.06 -14.00
N ARG A 9 -10.50 43.13 -14.19
CA ARG A 9 -11.43 42.15 -13.59
C ARG A 9 -11.24 40.75 -14.16
N ALA A 10 -11.00 40.62 -15.46
CA ALA A 10 -10.74 39.34 -16.10
C ALA A 10 -9.42 38.72 -15.60
N PHE A 11 -8.38 39.54 -15.42
CA PHE A 11 -7.10 39.09 -14.88
C PHE A 11 -7.21 38.60 -13.42
N VAL A 12 -7.91 39.36 -12.56
CA VAL A 12 -8.16 38.96 -11.18
C VAL A 12 -9.01 37.68 -11.11
N ALA A 13 -10.05 37.56 -11.94
CA ALA A 13 -10.87 36.35 -11.99
C ALA A 13 -10.05 35.12 -12.44
N ALA A 14 -9.18 35.29 -13.44
CA ALA A 14 -8.29 34.23 -13.92
C ALA A 14 -7.26 33.81 -12.85
N SER A 15 -6.69 34.77 -12.11
CA SER A 15 -5.74 34.45 -11.04
C SER A 15 -6.41 33.69 -9.90
N VAL A 16 -7.61 34.11 -9.47
CA VAL A 16 -8.37 33.44 -8.42
C VAL A 16 -8.76 32.02 -8.84
N ALA A 17 -9.22 31.83 -10.08
CA ALA A 17 -9.54 30.51 -10.61
C ALA A 17 -8.30 29.58 -10.63
N ALA A 18 -7.15 30.10 -11.06
CA ALA A 18 -5.90 29.32 -11.07
C ALA A 18 -5.47 28.93 -9.65
N THR A 19 -5.60 29.82 -8.66
CA THR A 19 -5.28 29.52 -7.26
C THR A 19 -6.21 28.46 -6.67
N LEU A 20 -7.51 28.54 -6.96
CA LEU A 20 -8.49 27.56 -6.49
C LEU A 20 -8.24 26.17 -7.08
N MET A 21 -7.90 26.09 -8.38
CA MET A 21 -7.55 24.82 -9.03
C MET A 21 -6.27 24.20 -8.44
N ALA A 22 -5.26 25.01 -8.15
CA ALA A 22 -4.02 24.53 -7.53
C ALA A 22 -4.27 24.00 -6.10
N LEU A 23 -5.09 24.69 -5.31
CA LEU A 23 -5.47 24.24 -3.96
C LEU A 23 -6.33 22.98 -3.99
N ALA A 24 -7.27 22.87 -4.93
CA ALA A 24 -8.09 21.67 -5.08
C ALA A 24 -7.24 20.45 -5.48
N TYR A 25 -6.29 20.62 -6.40
CA TYR A 25 -5.37 19.56 -6.80
C TYR A 25 -4.45 19.13 -5.65
N ALA A 26 -3.89 20.09 -4.90
CA ALA A 26 -3.10 19.78 -3.71
C ALA A 26 -3.92 19.05 -2.63
N GLY A 27 -5.17 19.47 -2.41
CA GLY A 27 -6.08 18.79 -1.49
C GLY A 27 -6.39 17.35 -1.88
N MET A 28 -6.54 17.08 -3.18
CA MET A 28 -6.76 15.73 -3.71
C MET A 28 -5.54 14.83 -3.48
N LEU A 29 -4.32 15.31 -3.78
CA LEU A 29 -3.09 14.55 -3.52
C LEU A 29 -2.88 14.20 -2.04
N VAL A 30 -3.22 15.15 -1.16
CA VAL A 30 -3.15 14.94 0.29
C VAL A 30 -4.20 13.90 0.72
N HIS A 31 -5.43 14.00 0.21
CA HIS A 31 -6.50 13.04 0.52
C HIS A 31 -6.15 11.62 0.07
N ASP A 32 -5.67 11.45 -1.16
CA ASP A 32 -5.30 10.15 -1.72
C ASP A 32 -4.12 9.53 -0.95
N GLY A 33 -3.14 10.37 -0.57
CA GLY A 33 -2.04 9.97 0.30
C GLY A 33 -2.55 9.45 1.65
N TYR A 34 -3.42 10.19 2.33
CA TYR A 34 -4.02 9.75 3.60
C TYR A 34 -4.88 8.48 3.44
N ARG A 35 -5.59 8.33 2.32
CA ARG A 35 -6.40 7.12 2.06
C ARG A 35 -5.54 5.86 1.99
N PHE A 36 -4.34 5.96 1.41
CA PHE A 36 -3.38 4.85 1.38
C PHE A 36 -2.90 4.43 2.79
N PHE A 37 -2.83 5.36 3.74
CA PHE A 37 -2.42 5.07 5.12
C PHE A 37 -3.58 4.65 6.03
N LEU A 38 -4.81 5.10 5.75
CA LEU A 38 -5.97 4.90 6.62
C LEU A 38 -6.85 3.72 6.19
N ASP A 39 -6.96 3.42 4.89
CA ASP A 39 -7.64 2.21 4.41
C ASP A 39 -6.65 1.03 4.46
N GLN A 40 -6.27 0.61 5.67
CA GLN A 40 -5.53 -0.64 5.81
C GLN A 40 -6.46 -1.81 5.46
N PRO A 41 -6.05 -2.67 4.51
CA PRO A 41 -6.84 -3.83 4.14
C PRO A 41 -7.02 -4.76 5.35
N THR A 42 -8.23 -5.29 5.53
CA THR A 42 -8.56 -6.20 6.64
C THR A 42 -7.63 -7.40 6.66
N HIS A 43 -7.21 -7.87 7.83
CA HIS A 43 -6.43 -9.10 7.99
C HIS A 43 -7.01 -10.26 7.17
N GLY A 44 -6.14 -10.96 6.45
CA GLY A 44 -6.50 -12.07 5.57
C GLY A 44 -7.18 -11.68 4.25
N SER A 45 -7.38 -10.39 3.98
CA SER A 45 -7.81 -9.94 2.64
C SER A 45 -6.70 -10.17 1.62
N VAL A 46 -7.08 -10.53 0.39
CA VAL A 46 -6.12 -10.74 -0.70
C VAL A 46 -5.65 -9.39 -1.22
N LEU A 47 -4.35 -9.14 -1.15
CA LEU A 47 -3.69 -7.94 -1.69
C LEU A 47 -3.32 -8.09 -3.16
N GLY A 48 -3.11 -9.33 -3.61
CA GLY A 48 -2.73 -9.64 -4.98
C GLY A 48 -2.10 -11.02 -5.08
N ASP A 49 -1.32 -11.21 -6.14
CA ASP A 49 -0.65 -12.47 -6.46
C ASP A 49 0.77 -12.19 -6.96
N VAL A 50 1.73 -13.00 -6.50
CA VAL A 50 3.11 -12.97 -6.98
C VAL A 50 3.47 -14.35 -7.51
N GLY A 51 3.51 -14.48 -8.84
CA GLY A 51 3.92 -15.71 -9.50
C GLY A 51 2.97 -16.89 -9.26
N GLY A 52 1.67 -16.64 -9.06
CA GLY A 52 0.66 -17.64 -8.72
C GLY A 52 0.61 -18.01 -7.23
N VAL A 53 1.15 -17.14 -6.36
CA VAL A 53 1.05 -17.24 -4.91
C VAL A 53 0.32 -16.01 -4.39
N ALA A 54 -0.87 -16.20 -3.81
CA ALA A 54 -1.66 -15.11 -3.24
C ALA A 54 -0.91 -14.43 -2.08
N VAL A 55 -0.94 -13.10 -2.05
CA VAL A 55 -0.43 -12.27 -0.96
C VAL A 55 -1.62 -11.77 -0.16
N TYR A 56 -1.57 -11.91 1.16
CA TYR A 56 -2.64 -11.53 2.07
C TYR A 56 -2.20 -10.38 2.97
N ALA A 57 -3.15 -9.58 3.42
CA ALA A 57 -2.93 -8.55 4.42
C ALA A 57 -2.64 -9.22 5.77
N GLY A 58 -1.41 -9.05 6.25
CA GLY A 58 -1.06 -9.32 7.65
C GLY A 58 -1.30 -8.06 8.48
N ASP A 59 -1.66 -8.27 9.74
CA ASP A 59 -1.66 -7.23 10.76
C ASP A 59 -0.92 -7.77 12.01
N GLY A 60 -1.02 -7.08 13.15
CA GLY A 60 -0.36 -7.50 14.39
C GLY A 60 -1.00 -8.71 15.10
N TYR A 61 -1.92 -9.43 14.47
CA TYR A 61 -2.48 -10.66 15.05
C TYR A 61 -1.62 -11.87 14.69
N ASP A 62 -1.15 -12.58 15.72
CA ASP A 62 -0.31 -13.75 15.57
C ASP A 62 -1.12 -15.04 15.71
N VAL A 63 -1.71 -15.50 14.61
CA VAL A 63 -2.28 -16.85 14.50
C VAL A 63 -1.28 -17.74 13.76
N ARG A 64 -1.07 -18.96 14.26
CA ARG A 64 -0.12 -19.90 13.65
C ARG A 64 -0.84 -20.85 12.68
N GLY A 65 -0.51 -20.74 11.40
CA GLY A 65 -0.99 -21.61 10.33
C GLY A 65 -0.01 -22.71 9.92
N GLU A 66 -0.27 -23.36 8.78
CA GLU A 66 0.55 -24.46 8.24
C GLU A 66 1.97 -24.01 7.83
N TYR A 67 2.11 -22.79 7.31
CA TYR A 67 3.36 -22.28 6.72
C TYR A 67 4.11 -21.27 7.62
N GLY A 68 3.54 -20.86 8.75
CA GLY A 68 4.10 -19.82 9.62
C GLY A 68 3.02 -19.06 10.38
N LEU A 69 3.36 -17.89 10.91
CA LEU A 69 2.35 -16.94 11.41
C LEU A 69 1.54 -16.41 10.22
N GLU A 70 0.23 -16.53 10.30
CA GLU A 70 -0.69 -16.24 9.20
C GLU A 70 -0.43 -14.85 8.61
N TYR A 71 -0.27 -14.83 7.28
CA TYR A 71 -0.08 -13.63 6.47
C TYR A 71 1.17 -12.79 6.79
N GLN A 72 2.11 -13.34 7.57
CA GLN A 72 3.43 -12.74 7.74
C GLN A 72 4.39 -13.11 6.61
N CYS A 73 5.50 -12.37 6.52
CA CYS A 73 6.52 -12.55 5.47
C CYS A 73 7.08 -13.99 5.40
N VAL A 74 7.35 -14.61 6.54
CA VAL A 74 7.88 -15.98 6.61
C VAL A 74 6.85 -17.01 6.12
N GLU A 75 5.57 -16.82 6.45
CA GLU A 75 4.48 -17.67 5.96
C GLU A 75 4.39 -17.62 4.43
N LEU A 76 4.40 -16.41 3.86
CA LEU A 76 4.32 -16.23 2.41
C LEU A 76 5.45 -16.96 1.69
N VAL A 77 6.69 -16.83 2.17
CA VAL A 77 7.85 -17.50 1.55
C VAL A 77 7.75 -19.02 1.70
N ASN A 78 7.42 -19.52 2.90
CA ASN A 78 7.27 -20.96 3.12
C ASN A 78 6.16 -21.55 2.24
N ARG A 79 5.01 -20.88 2.14
CA ARG A 79 3.90 -21.28 1.27
C ARG A 79 4.31 -21.27 -0.20
N ALA A 80 5.01 -20.23 -0.66
CA ALA A 80 5.53 -20.17 -2.02
C ALA A 80 6.50 -21.32 -2.33
N LEU A 81 7.43 -21.62 -1.41
CA LEU A 81 8.38 -22.72 -1.55
C LEU A 81 7.69 -24.08 -1.65
N VAL A 82 6.68 -24.32 -0.82
CA VAL A 82 5.88 -25.55 -0.89
C VAL A 82 5.09 -25.63 -2.19
N GLN A 83 4.39 -24.57 -2.58
CA GLN A 83 3.54 -24.55 -3.77
C GLN A 83 4.33 -24.67 -5.08
N LYS A 84 5.54 -24.10 -5.15
CA LYS A 84 6.31 -24.03 -6.41
C LYS A 84 7.40 -25.09 -6.52
N HIS A 85 7.97 -25.50 -5.40
CA HIS A 85 9.15 -26.37 -5.39
C HIS A 85 8.93 -27.68 -4.63
N GLY A 86 7.76 -27.89 -4.02
CA GLY A 86 7.50 -29.07 -3.19
C GLY A 86 8.39 -29.14 -1.94
N PHE A 87 9.09 -28.04 -1.62
CA PHE A 87 10.09 -28.01 -0.56
C PHE A 87 9.41 -27.70 0.77
N ARG A 88 9.25 -28.71 1.63
CA ARG A 88 8.75 -28.56 3.00
C ARG A 88 9.92 -28.44 3.96
N ASN A 89 10.52 -27.25 4.04
CA ASN A 89 11.43 -26.93 5.14
C ASN A 89 10.78 -25.87 6.04
N LEU A 90 9.90 -26.35 6.92
CA LEU A 90 9.12 -25.55 7.88
C LEU A 90 9.87 -25.32 9.21
N ALA A 91 11.18 -25.62 9.24
CA ALA A 91 11.93 -25.74 10.50
C ALA A 91 12.35 -24.42 11.14
N LYS A 92 12.32 -23.30 10.41
CA LYS A 92 12.60 -21.98 11.00
C LYS A 92 11.32 -21.24 11.25
N THR A 93 10.90 -21.30 12.50
CA THR A 93 9.67 -20.72 13.00
C THR A 93 9.89 -19.38 13.70
N GLY A 94 11.02 -18.74 13.41
CA GLY A 94 11.50 -17.50 14.03
C GLY A 94 11.45 -16.32 13.06
N ASP A 95 12.13 -15.24 13.46
CA ASP A 95 12.20 -14.00 12.71
C ASP A 95 12.83 -14.19 11.32
N ALA A 96 12.43 -13.35 10.36
CA ALA A 96 12.84 -13.49 8.96
C ALA A 96 14.37 -13.43 8.76
N ASP A 97 15.10 -12.79 9.68
CA ASP A 97 16.55 -12.72 9.69
C ASP A 97 17.23 -14.06 10.02
N THR A 98 16.60 -14.93 10.81
CA THR A 98 17.11 -16.27 11.14
C THR A 98 17.32 -17.16 9.91
N TYR A 99 16.60 -16.88 8.82
CA TYR A 99 16.78 -17.57 7.54
C TYR A 99 18.15 -17.30 6.91
N PHE A 100 18.76 -16.14 7.16
CA PHE A 100 20.10 -15.81 6.68
C PHE A 100 21.18 -16.31 7.63
N TRP A 101 20.99 -16.15 8.95
CA TRP A 101 22.04 -16.42 9.94
C TRP A 101 22.21 -17.89 10.33
N ASP A 102 21.13 -18.67 10.32
CA ASP A 102 21.15 -20.09 10.71
C ASP A 102 21.26 -21.03 9.46
N ALA A 103 21.75 -20.54 8.32
CA ALA A 103 21.80 -21.28 7.04
C ALA A 103 23.12 -22.02 6.82
#